data_AF-A0A3N5R9Y1-F1
#
_entry.id   AF-A0A3N5R9Y1-F1
#
_cell.length_a   1.000
_cell.length_b   1.000
_cell.length_c   1.000
_cell.angle_alpha   90.00
_cell.angle_beta   90.00
_cell.angle_gamma   90.00
#
_symmetry.space_group_name_H-M   'P 1'
#
loop_
_entity.id
_entity.type
_entity.pdbx_description
1 polymer ?
#
loop_
_entity_poly.entity_id
_entity_poly.type
_entity_poly.pdbx_seq_one_letter_code
_entity_poly.pdbx_strand_id
1 'polypeptide(L)'
;MVHCFSSVSDLRYAIQKHGVVKYVNRTKSFTKELTGVIFQIDNPVLHNRAINMTTFNRSCIKEAKKLNKKIVKDITSRQLVIDFMPLSPKDLPSCFVSAQFLLNALTYNIDMYVDMRSCDVENKLANDIIMYSLLFDTVLKGTLLQKGELNIWMKSAHVYI
;
A
#
# COMPACT_ATOMS: atom_id res chain seq x y z
N MET A 1 -18.19 4.17 8.69
CA MET A 1 -18.17 2.79 8.18
C MET A 1 -16.89 2.64 7.39
N VAL A 2 -16.06 1.63 7.67
CA VAL A 2 -14.85 1.33 6.88
C VAL A 2 -15.23 0.21 5.91
N HIS A 3 -14.94 0.38 4.62
CA HIS A 3 -15.26 -0.61 3.61
C HIS A 3 -14.04 -1.49 3.34
N CYS A 4 -14.16 -2.81 3.44
CA CYS A 4 -13.08 -3.74 3.12
C CYS A 4 -13.37 -4.47 1.79
N PHE A 5 -12.37 -4.54 0.91
CA PHE A 5 -12.45 -5.21 -0.39
C PHE A 5 -11.20 -6.05 -0.63
N SER A 6 -11.34 -7.16 -1.36
CA SER A 6 -10.22 -8.00 -1.80
C SER A 6 -10.09 -8.12 -3.32
N SER A 7 -11.01 -7.47 -4.06
CA SER A 7 -11.01 -7.43 -5.52
C SER A 7 -11.10 -6.01 -6.05
N VAL A 8 -10.25 -5.69 -7.04
CA VAL A 8 -10.27 -4.39 -7.74
C VAL A 8 -11.60 -4.17 -8.45
N SER A 9 -12.24 -5.23 -8.96
CA SER A 9 -13.56 -5.13 -9.60
C SER A 9 -14.64 -4.66 -8.62
N ASP A 10 -14.61 -5.18 -7.40
CA ASP A 10 -15.63 -4.95 -6.39
C ASP A 10 -15.46 -3.56 -5.79
N LEU A 11 -14.21 -3.15 -5.54
CA LEU A 11 -13.89 -1.79 -5.17
C LEU A 11 -14.35 -0.81 -6.25
N ARG A 12 -14.04 -1.08 -7.53
CA ARG A 12 -14.47 -0.23 -8.64
C ARG A 12 -15.99 -0.14 -8.72
N TYR A 13 -16.69 -1.27 -8.62
CA TYR A 13 -18.16 -1.31 -8.62
C TYR A 13 -18.73 -0.49 -7.46
N ALA A 14 -18.18 -0.64 -6.25
CA ALA A 14 -18.62 0.11 -5.09
C ALA A 14 -18.42 1.62 -5.27
N ILE A 15 -17.28 2.07 -5.82
CA ILE A 15 -17.06 3.48 -6.11
C ILE A 15 -18.03 3.98 -7.18
N GLN A 16 -18.25 3.21 -8.24
CA GLN A 16 -19.20 3.55 -9.29
C GLN A 16 -20.64 3.62 -8.78
N LYS A 17 -21.02 2.78 -7.82
CA LYS A 17 -22.40 2.73 -7.31
C LYS A 17 -22.66 3.71 -6.17
N HIS A 18 -21.71 3.84 -5.25
CA HIS A 18 -21.89 4.52 -3.97
C HIS A 18 -20.95 5.70 -3.75
N GLY A 19 -19.94 5.88 -4.61
CA GLY A 19 -18.99 6.98 -4.46
C GLY A 19 -19.63 8.35 -4.70
N VAL A 20 -19.04 9.37 -4.09
CA VAL A 20 -19.45 10.77 -4.24
C VAL A 20 -18.69 11.38 -5.41
N VAL A 21 -19.38 12.11 -6.28
CA VAL A 21 -18.75 12.85 -7.39
C VAL A 21 -18.01 14.06 -6.83
N LYS A 22 -16.73 14.22 -7.20
CA LYS A 22 -15.91 15.37 -6.87
C LYS A 22 -15.23 15.92 -8.12
N TYR A 23 -15.02 17.23 -8.15
CA TYR A 23 -14.23 17.89 -9.18
C TYR A 23 -12.79 18.07 -8.69
N VAL A 24 -11.82 17.64 -9.49
CA VAL A 24 -10.40 17.72 -9.18
C VAL A 24 -9.78 18.89 -9.95
N ASN A 25 -9.56 20.01 -9.25
CA ASN A 25 -9.04 21.25 -9.85
C ASN A 25 -7.70 21.05 -10.59
N ARG A 26 -6.82 20.19 -10.06
CA ARG A 26 -5.48 19.95 -10.62
C ARG A 26 -5.52 19.32 -12.01
N THR A 27 -6.41 18.36 -12.23
CA THR A 27 -6.55 17.61 -13.49
C THR A 27 -7.69 18.13 -14.35
N LYS A 28 -8.50 19.07 -13.84
CA LYS A 28 -9.71 19.59 -14.48
C LYS A 28 -10.67 18.48 -14.91
N SER A 29 -10.85 17.48 -14.05
CA SER A 29 -11.68 16.31 -14.31
C SER A 29 -12.55 15.95 -13.12
N PHE A 30 -13.60 15.17 -13.37
CA PHE A 30 -14.45 14.62 -12.31
C PHE A 30 -13.95 13.25 -11.89
N THR A 31 -14.09 12.96 -10.60
CA THR A 31 -13.87 11.64 -10.04
C THR A 31 -15.09 11.21 -9.26
N LYS A 32 -15.28 9.90 -9.14
CA LYS A 32 -16.16 9.30 -8.14
C LYS A 32 -15.29 8.71 -7.04
N GLU A 33 -15.60 8.99 -5.78
CA GLU A 33 -14.72 8.69 -4.65
C GLU A 33 -15.46 8.00 -3.48
N LEU A 34 -14.81 6.99 -2.89
CA LEU A 34 -15.14 6.47 -1.56
C LEU A 34 -14.02 6.83 -0.57
N THR A 35 -14.40 7.15 0.66
CA THR A 35 -13.47 7.47 1.75
C THR A 35 -13.39 6.33 2.76
N GLY A 36 -12.22 6.13 3.37
CA GLY A 36 -12.01 5.11 4.41
C GLY A 36 -12.17 3.68 3.87
N VAL A 37 -11.34 3.32 2.91
CA VAL A 37 -11.32 2.01 2.25
C VAL A 37 -10.15 1.19 2.76
N ILE A 38 -10.36 -0.10 2.99
CA ILE A 38 -9.31 -1.11 3.16
C ILE A 38 -9.34 -2.01 1.93
N PHE A 39 -8.19 -2.21 1.31
CA PHE A 39 -7.99 -3.21 0.27
C PHE A 39 -7.05 -4.29 0.79
N GLN A 40 -7.55 -5.50 0.98
CA GLN A 40 -6.84 -6.63 1.56
C GLN A 40 -6.44 -7.63 0.48
N ILE A 41 -5.20 -8.12 0.57
CA ILE A 41 -4.67 -9.15 -0.31
C ILE A 41 -4.03 -10.23 0.54
N ASP A 42 -4.55 -11.45 0.43
CA ASP A 42 -3.99 -12.61 1.08
C ASP A 42 -2.77 -13.10 0.29
N ASN A 43 -1.64 -13.28 0.97
CA ASN A 43 -0.39 -13.77 0.38
C ASN A 43 -0.03 -13.08 -0.95
N PRO A 44 0.38 -11.80 -0.91
CA PRO A 44 0.68 -11.02 -2.11
C PRO A 44 1.89 -11.63 -2.86
N VAL A 45 1.62 -12.42 -3.90
CA VAL A 45 2.64 -13.01 -4.79
C VAL A 45 2.82 -12.13 -6.03
N LEU A 46 4.07 -11.81 -6.35
CA LEU A 46 4.41 -11.19 -7.62
C LEU A 46 4.25 -12.21 -8.75
N HIS A 47 3.18 -12.07 -9.54
CA HIS A 47 3.14 -12.74 -10.83
C HIS A 47 4.11 -12.04 -11.78
N ASN A 48 4.93 -12.82 -12.49
CA ASN A 48 5.95 -12.42 -13.48
C ASN A 48 5.37 -11.54 -14.61
N ARG A 49 5.04 -10.28 -14.30
CA ARG A 49 4.77 -9.23 -15.28
C ARG A 49 6.04 -8.40 -15.43
N ALA A 50 6.32 -7.95 -16.65
CA ALA A 50 7.37 -6.99 -16.92
C ALA A 50 7.01 -5.66 -16.25
N ILE A 51 7.43 -5.50 -15.00
CA ILE A 51 7.17 -4.30 -14.20
C ILE A 51 8.24 -3.29 -14.56
N ASN A 52 7.81 -2.07 -14.90
CA ASN A 52 8.71 -0.95 -15.03
C ASN A 52 9.19 -0.55 -13.62
N MET A 53 10.24 -1.22 -13.12
CA MET A 53 10.80 -1.10 -11.77
C MET A 53 11.38 0.29 -11.44
N THR A 54 11.28 1.26 -12.35
CA THR A 54 11.79 2.62 -12.18
C THR A 54 11.16 3.36 -10.99
N THR A 55 10.05 2.88 -10.45
CA THR A 55 9.38 3.45 -9.26
C THR A 55 9.91 2.93 -7.92
N PHE A 56 10.67 1.83 -7.88
CA PHE A 56 11.24 1.33 -6.63
C PHE A 56 12.54 2.09 -6.29
N ASN A 57 12.40 3.24 -5.65
CA ASN A 57 13.51 4.14 -5.35
C ASN A 57 14.58 3.47 -4.46
N ARG A 58 15.86 3.79 -4.70
CA ARG A 58 17.00 3.36 -3.87
C ARG A 58 16.83 3.74 -2.39
N SER A 59 16.13 4.83 -2.07
CA SER A 59 15.81 5.22 -0.69
C SER A 59 14.93 4.16 0.00
N CYS A 60 13.87 3.70 -0.68
CA CYS A 60 12.98 2.66 -0.17
C CYS A 60 13.74 1.35 0.12
N ILE A 61 14.67 0.97 -0.75
CA ILE A 61 15.53 -0.21 -0.53
C ILE A 61 16.38 -0.05 0.74
N LYS A 62 16.93 1.15 0.99
CA LYS A 62 17.73 1.41 2.20
C LYS A 62 16.90 1.31 3.47
N GLU A 63 15.71 1.90 3.49
CA GLU A 63 14.79 1.82 4.64
C GLU A 63 14.29 0.38 4.86
N ALA A 64 13.97 -0.35 3.79
CA ALA A 64 13.61 -1.77 3.88
C ALA A 64 14.72 -2.61 4.52
N LYS A 65 15.99 -2.38 4.15
CA LYS A 65 17.14 -3.06 4.76
C LYS A 65 17.34 -2.69 6.23
N LYS A 66 17.09 -1.43 6.62
CA LYS A 66 17.13 -1.03 8.03
C LYS A 66 16.03 -1.71 8.83
N LEU A 67 14.83 -1.79 8.25
CA LEU A 67 13.69 -2.44 8.89
C LEU A 67 13.92 -3.95 9.05
N ASN A 68 14.47 -4.63 8.03
CA ASN A 68 14.85 -6.03 8.12
C ASN A 68 15.74 -6.32 9.35
N LYS A 69 16.75 -5.47 9.59
CA LYS A 69 17.61 -5.58 10.79
C LYS A 69 16.83 -5.42 12.10
N LYS A 70 15.82 -4.53 12.13
CA LYS A 70 14.94 -4.37 13.29
C LYS A 70 14.08 -5.60 13.52
N ILE A 71 13.50 -6.17 12.45
CA ILE A 71 12.68 -7.40 12.51
C ILE A 71 13.50 -8.55 13.08
N VAL A 72 14.75 -8.74 12.61
CA VAL A 72 15.63 -9.81 13.11
C VAL A 72 15.98 -9.61 14.59
N LYS A 73 16.06 -8.36 15.06
CA LYS A 73 16.36 -8.04 16.46
C LYS A 73 15.14 -8.21 17.38
N ASP A 74 13.98 -7.72 16.94
CA ASP A 74 12.72 -7.78 17.67
C ASP A 74 11.54 -7.73 16.68
N ILE A 75 11.03 -8.91 16.35
CA ILE A 75 9.90 -9.12 15.46
C ILE A 75 8.55 -8.70 16.07
N THR A 76 8.46 -8.60 17.40
CA THR A 76 7.23 -8.27 18.12
C THR A 76 7.02 -6.77 18.28
N SER A 77 8.01 -5.96 17.87
CA SER A 77 7.96 -4.52 17.95
C SER A 77 6.77 -3.93 17.17
N ARG A 78 6.00 -3.07 17.83
CA ARG A 78 4.93 -2.29 17.17
C ARG A 78 5.46 -1.12 16.33
N GLN A 79 6.78 -0.90 16.33
CA GLN A 79 7.44 0.22 15.63
C GLN A 79 8.17 -0.22 14.36
N LEU A 80 7.80 -1.37 13.80
CA LEU A 80 8.33 -1.85 12.52
C LEU A 80 7.67 -1.08 11.37
N VAL A 81 8.08 0.18 11.19
CA VAL A 81 7.46 1.13 10.24
C VAL A 81 8.50 1.68 9.26
N ILE A 82 8.08 1.85 8.00
CA ILE A 82 8.75 2.66 6.98
C ILE A 82 7.87 3.87 6.73
N ASP A 83 8.44 5.07 6.90
CA ASP A 83 7.78 6.33 6.58
C ASP A 83 8.20 6.79 5.17
N PHE A 84 7.22 7.12 4.34
CA PHE A 84 7.40 7.58 2.96
C PHE A 84 7.06 9.06 2.79
N MET A 85 6.61 9.75 3.84
CA MET A 85 6.36 11.18 3.73
C MET A 85 7.69 11.92 3.48
N PRO A 86 7.74 12.78 2.45
CA PRO A 86 8.94 13.57 2.22
C PRO A 86 9.18 14.50 3.41
N LEU A 87 10.43 14.56 3.87
CA LEU A 87 10.86 15.49 4.92
C LEU A 87 10.93 16.94 4.42
N SER A 88 10.88 17.16 3.10
CA SER A 88 10.99 18.46 2.46
C SER A 88 9.62 19.00 2.02
N PRO A 89 9.28 20.26 2.36
CA PRO A 89 8.02 20.89 1.94
C PRO A 89 7.97 21.23 0.44
N LYS A 90 9.08 21.08 -0.29
CA LYS A 90 9.13 21.33 -1.75
C LYS A 90 8.71 20.11 -2.58
N ASP A 91 8.64 18.93 -1.97
CA ASP A 91 8.27 17.72 -2.67
C ASP A 91 6.75 17.58 -2.72
N LEU A 92 6.23 17.06 -3.83
CA LEU A 92 4.81 16.69 -3.91
C LEU A 92 4.49 15.72 -2.77
N PRO A 93 3.42 15.95 -1.98
CA PRO A 93 3.06 15.05 -0.91
C PRO A 93 2.80 13.67 -1.49
N SER A 94 3.60 12.69 -1.05
CA SER A 94 3.47 11.30 -1.49
C SER A 94 2.05 10.79 -1.21
N CYS A 95 1.42 10.14 -2.20
CA CYS A 95 0.16 9.42 -1.98
C CYS A 95 0.33 8.32 -0.92
N PHE A 96 1.56 7.84 -0.76
CA PHE A 96 1.99 6.83 0.20
C PHE A 96 2.51 7.50 1.45
N VAL A 97 1.93 7.19 2.60
CA VAL A 97 2.29 7.77 3.89
C VAL A 97 3.29 6.88 4.60
N SER A 98 2.90 5.65 4.91
CA SER A 98 3.73 4.72 5.68
C SER A 98 3.39 3.27 5.38
N ALA A 99 4.29 2.35 5.75
CA ALA A 99 4.01 0.92 5.81
C ALA A 99 4.46 0.38 7.17
N GLN A 100 3.55 -0.27 7.90
CA GLN A 100 3.80 -0.95 9.17
C GLN A 100 3.78 -2.46 8.98
N PHE A 101 4.69 -3.16 9.64
CA PHE A 101 4.82 -4.60 9.60
C PHE A 101 4.50 -5.16 10.98
N LEU A 102 3.65 -6.19 11.06
CA LEU A 102 3.22 -6.77 12.32
C LEU A 102 3.27 -8.30 12.24
N LEU A 103 3.79 -8.93 13.29
CA LEU A 103 3.70 -10.38 13.44
C LEU A 103 2.28 -10.77 13.82
N ASN A 104 1.66 -11.59 12.98
CA ASN A 104 0.37 -12.18 13.26
C ASN A 104 0.54 -13.33 14.27
N ALA A 105 -0.11 -13.21 15.43
CA ALA A 105 0.04 -14.18 16.51
C ALA A 105 -0.56 -15.56 16.18
N LEU A 106 -1.50 -15.63 15.23
CA LEU A 106 -2.18 -16.87 14.88
C LEU A 106 -1.46 -17.63 13.77
N THR A 107 -0.94 -16.91 12.77
CA THR A 107 -0.32 -17.52 11.59
C THR A 107 1.21 -17.54 11.66
N TYR A 108 1.81 -16.80 12.59
CA TYR A 108 3.26 -16.53 12.65
C TYR A 108 3.83 -15.90 11.37
N ASN A 109 2.95 -15.36 10.52
CA ASN A 109 3.32 -14.61 9.34
C ASN A 109 3.48 -13.13 9.70
N ILE A 110 4.29 -12.42 8.92
CA ILE A 110 4.31 -10.96 8.99
C ILE A 110 3.23 -10.44 8.05
N ASP A 111 2.35 -9.59 8.57
CA ASP A 111 1.39 -8.80 7.81
C ASP A 111 1.96 -7.39 7.54
N MET A 112 1.55 -6.77 6.44
CA MET A 112 1.93 -5.40 6.10
C MET A 112 0.70 -4.52 5.96
N TYR A 113 0.70 -3.40 6.66
CA TYR A 113 -0.35 -2.39 6.68
C TYR A 113 0.19 -1.12 6.04
N VAL A 114 -0.40 -0.72 4.91
CA VAL A 114 0.01 0.46 4.14
C VAL A 114 -1.02 1.55 4.36
N ASP A 115 -0.55 2.76 4.70
CA ASP A 115 -1.37 3.97 4.76
C ASP A 115 -1.21 4.80 3.47
N MET A 116 -2.33 5.02 2.78
CA MET A 116 -2.43 5.82 1.56
C MET A 116 -3.42 6.97 1.73
N ARG A 117 -2.98 8.18 1.37
CA ARG A 117 -3.83 9.37 1.35
C ARG A 117 -4.88 9.35 0.24
N SER A 118 -4.50 8.84 -0.93
CA SER A 118 -5.33 8.85 -2.13
C SER A 118 -4.86 7.76 -3.09
N CYS A 119 -5.79 7.03 -3.70
CA CYS A 119 -5.49 6.01 -4.69
C CYS A 119 -6.44 6.16 -5.90
N ASP A 120 -5.84 6.22 -7.09
CA ASP A 120 -6.55 6.02 -8.36
C ASP A 120 -6.67 4.50 -8.58
N VAL A 121 -7.89 4.00 -8.41
CA VAL A 121 -8.17 2.56 -8.42
C VAL A 121 -7.95 1.94 -9.80
N GLU A 122 -8.19 2.69 -10.87
CA GLU A 122 -8.15 2.15 -12.23
C GLU A 122 -6.73 2.14 -12.79
N ASN A 123 -5.97 3.21 -12.57
CA ASN A 123 -4.65 3.36 -13.19
C ASN A 123 -3.47 3.06 -12.27
N LYS A 124 -3.66 3.12 -10.94
CA LYS A 124 -2.54 3.05 -9.97
C LYS A 124 -2.59 1.86 -9.05
N LEU A 125 -3.76 1.45 -8.55
CA LEU A 125 -3.85 0.43 -7.50
C LEU A 125 -3.09 -0.86 -7.85
N ALA A 126 -3.20 -1.39 -9.07
CA ALA A 126 -2.49 -2.59 -9.47
C ALA A 126 -0.95 -2.44 -9.41
N ASN A 127 -0.43 -1.28 -9.81
CA ASN A 127 1.00 -0.98 -9.74
C ASN A 127 1.46 -0.78 -8.30
N ASP A 128 0.62 -0.15 -7.47
CA ASP A 128 0.90 0.08 -6.06
C ASP A 128 0.96 -1.26 -5.30
N ILE A 129 0.01 -2.17 -5.55
CA ILE A 129 -0.01 -3.54 -5.00
C ILE A 129 1.31 -4.27 -5.32
N ILE A 130 1.76 -4.21 -6.56
CA ILE A 130 3.02 -4.82 -7.00
C ILE A 130 4.20 -4.21 -6.24
N MET A 131 4.24 -2.88 -6.15
CA MET A 131 5.31 -2.16 -5.46
C MET A 131 5.38 -2.54 -3.97
N TYR A 132 4.23 -2.64 -3.31
CA TYR A 132 4.13 -3.10 -1.93
C TYR A 132 4.55 -4.56 -1.78
N SER A 133 4.14 -5.43 -2.70
CA SER A 133 4.57 -6.83 -2.69
C SER A 133 6.10 -6.95 -2.77
N LEU A 134 6.75 -6.15 -3.64
CA LEU A 134 8.21 -6.06 -3.75
C LEU A 134 8.87 -5.51 -2.48
N LEU A 135 8.27 -4.49 -1.87
CA LEU A 135 8.73 -3.96 -0.58
C LEU A 135 8.68 -5.03 0.50
N PHE A 136 7.58 -5.78 0.56
CA PHE A 136 7.38 -6.87 1.50
C PHE A 136 8.48 -7.91 1.37
N ASP A 137 8.72 -8.39 0.14
CA ASP A 137 9.79 -9.34 -0.17
C ASP A 137 11.17 -8.79 0.20
N THR A 138 11.41 -7.50 -0.04
CA THR A 138 12.68 -6.85 0.28
C THR A 138 12.91 -6.76 1.79
N VAL A 139 11.86 -6.46 2.57
CA VAL A 139 11.91 -6.36 4.03
C VAL A 139 12.12 -7.73 4.67
N LEU A 140 11.53 -8.79 4.12
CA LEU A 140 11.69 -10.16 4.66
C LEU A 140 12.89 -10.91 4.08
N LYS A 141 13.62 -10.32 3.13
CA LYS A 141 14.77 -10.97 2.48
C LYS A 141 15.79 -11.47 3.50
N GLY A 142 16.09 -12.77 3.46
CA GLY A 142 17.05 -13.41 4.36
C GLY A 142 16.51 -13.75 5.74
N THR A 143 15.21 -13.55 5.99
CA THR A 143 14.52 -14.07 7.18
C THR A 143 13.89 -15.43 6.88
N LEU A 144 13.52 -16.19 7.91
CA LEU A 144 12.71 -17.42 7.78
C LEU A 144 11.20 -17.14 7.84
N LEU A 145 10.81 -15.87 7.85
CA LEU A 145 9.43 -15.44 8.03
C LEU A 145 8.66 -15.53 6.72
N GLN A 146 7.39 -15.90 6.81
CA GLN A 146 6.48 -15.93 5.67
C GLN A 146 5.64 -14.65 5.62
N LYS A 147 5.23 -14.26 4.41
CA LYS A 147 4.27 -13.17 4.19
C LYS A 147 2.87 -13.63 4.59
N GLY A 148 2.17 -12.79 5.32
CA GLY A 148 0.74 -12.92 5.59
C GLY A 148 -0.05 -12.03 4.65
N GLU A 149 -0.85 -11.15 5.23
CA GLU A 149 -1.74 -10.25 4.52
C GLU A 149 -1.05 -8.93 4.14
N LEU A 150 -1.43 -8.39 2.98
CA LEU A 150 -1.19 -7.00 2.62
C LEU A 150 -2.50 -6.22 2.74
N ASN A 151 -2.55 -5.31 3.71
CA ASN A 151 -3.68 -4.45 4.01
C ASN A 151 -3.37 -3.02 3.57
N ILE A 152 -4.09 -2.50 2.57
CA ILE A 152 -3.90 -1.13 2.07
C ILE A 152 -5.06 -0.25 2.54
N TRP A 153 -4.81 0.60 3.52
CA TRP A 153 -5.75 1.59 3.99
C TRP A 153 -5.67 2.85 3.13
N MET A 154 -6.78 3.18 2.47
CA MET A 154 -6.92 4.34 1.59
C MET A 154 -7.88 5.32 2.23
N LYS A 155 -7.39 6.50 2.60
CA LYS A 155 -8.26 7.60 3.03
C LYS A 155 -9.25 8.00 1.93
N SER A 156 -8.80 7.93 0.67
CA SER A 156 -9.57 8.27 -0.52
C SER A 156 -9.25 7.27 -1.65
N ALA A 157 -10.26 6.55 -2.13
CA ALA A 157 -10.17 5.67 -3.29
C ALA A 157 -11.11 6.20 -4.38
N HIS A 158 -10.58 6.47 -5.57
CA HIS A 158 -11.34 7.13 -6.63
C HIS A 158 -11.12 6.54 -8.01
N VAL A 159 -12.08 6.81 -8.89
CA VAL A 159 -12.02 6.55 -10.34
C VAL A 159 -12.40 7.84 -11.08
N TYR A 160 -11.73 8.12 -12.19
CA TYR A 160 -12.11 9.24 -13.06
C TYR A 160 -13.41 8.91 -13.82
N ILE A 161 -14.21 9.94 -14.10
CA ILE A 161 -15.44 9.85 -14.88
C ILE A 161 -15.27 10.67 -16.16
#